data_AF-E2SHL0-F1
#
_entry.id   AF-E2SHL0-F1
#
_cell.length_a   1.000
_cell.length_b   1.000
_cell.length_c   1.000
_cell.angle_alpha   90.00
_cell.angle_beta   90.00
_cell.angle_gamma   90.00
#
_symmetry.space_group_name_H-M   'P 1'
#
loop_
_entity.id
_entity.type
_entity.pdbx_description
1 polymer ?
#
loop_
_entity_poly.entity_id
_entity_poly.type
_entity_poly.pdbx_seq_one_letter_code
_entity_poly.pdbx_strand_id
1 'polypeptide(L)'
;MRSLLVMELYKLWRNKRFLLLLGILLLCNIGYLSYETWGQGEVPVQAYRKLSAQLHTMDPTQRYTFIQKHQTQVELAEVKALLVQLRKQHTPVAEIRIEALQEQYPDSRKGGDNPFLYTGALEAETAFMESVKTQADIVKEYPAFLNEIQQKAATISSISIFSEQDGFSSRNIQKSSADYAAMKSVQIDFQLEDGLLRAVSSPVTAMLVLLSILLYSTMVLMQEKEQKLLPMVYGTVRGASSFLHAKTAAIILSSLVIPVLFYGGNLLLMGIAYGPVKGAASIQSLASFQQSVLPCSIWELLLLFLLLKICICVIAAQAMQAFCLLFQHKITCYVCILGCVILAMLMHNFISPVGTFRVLHYINPVQLFQVIPLLQTYVNFNFFQHPVSLLPVYLGTLLLLLIALSAVLHILVNRPLRVRSLPQPLQKLQFLHLPVSRKLWLQECYKFFWVQKIWIICLVFAGLQLYSYSHTQQYTSTHERLWISYLQKLQGPLTADKEAFLQKEKKYYEGLHEQEAQLLQRLHEKDISMEQYRRLMEPISNVLQKEEAFQEVLQEYAYIKQDPSRQFVIPFGYRRQFFHRMYGYCRSLFYCF
;
A
#
# COMPACT_ATOMS: atom_id res chain seq x y z
N MET A 1 -43.12 24.49 7.81
CA MET A 1 -42.15 24.58 6.69
C MET A 1 -40.91 23.77 7.06
N ARG A 2 -40.42 22.87 6.20
CA ARG A 2 -39.16 22.13 6.50
C ARG A 2 -37.98 23.10 6.46
N SER A 3 -36.97 22.91 7.32
CA SER A 3 -35.76 23.74 7.29
C SER A 3 -35.03 23.56 5.95
N LEU A 4 -34.32 24.59 5.49
CA LEU A 4 -33.64 24.58 4.19
C LEU A 4 -32.60 23.44 4.12
N LEU A 5 -31.92 23.18 5.22
CA LEU A 5 -31.01 22.04 5.40
C LEU A 5 -31.70 20.68 5.18
N VAL A 6 -32.89 20.48 5.75
CA VAL A 6 -33.64 19.22 5.58
C VAL A 6 -34.05 19.03 4.11
N MET A 7 -34.40 20.10 3.41
CA MET A 7 -34.72 20.05 1.98
C MET A 7 -33.50 19.71 1.12
N GLU A 8 -32.33 20.29 1.43
CA GLU A 8 -31.08 19.98 0.72
C GLU A 8 -30.64 18.52 0.93
N LEU A 9 -30.70 18.02 2.17
CA LEU A 9 -30.43 16.62 2.47
C LEU A 9 -31.42 15.70 1.77
N TYR A 10 -32.70 16.03 1.80
CA TYR A 10 -33.74 15.24 1.16
C TYR A 10 -33.57 15.17 -0.36
N LYS A 11 -33.25 16.30 -1.00
CA LYS A 11 -33.00 16.37 -2.45
C LYS A 11 -31.86 15.45 -2.86
N LEU A 12 -30.85 15.35 -2.00
CA LEU A 12 -29.69 14.51 -2.24
C LEU A 12 -29.93 13.03 -1.95
N TRP A 13 -30.31 12.69 -0.73
CA TRP A 13 -30.44 11.30 -0.29
C TRP A 13 -31.63 10.57 -0.92
N ARG A 14 -32.57 11.30 -1.57
CA ARG A 14 -33.62 10.71 -2.40
C ARG A 14 -33.23 10.60 -3.88
N ASN A 15 -32.11 11.18 -4.29
CA ASN A 15 -31.66 11.11 -5.67
C ASN A 15 -31.14 9.70 -5.99
N LYS A 16 -31.91 8.94 -6.78
CA LYS A 16 -31.57 7.57 -7.18
C LYS A 16 -30.19 7.46 -7.83
N ARG A 17 -29.79 8.46 -8.62
CA ARG A 17 -28.48 8.46 -9.29
C ARG A 17 -27.34 8.55 -8.28
N PHE A 18 -27.51 9.38 -7.25
CA PHE A 18 -26.52 9.52 -6.18
C PHE A 18 -26.38 8.23 -5.38
N LEU A 19 -27.51 7.66 -4.92
CA LEU A 19 -27.50 6.41 -4.17
C LEU A 19 -26.91 5.24 -4.97
N LEU A 20 -27.25 5.15 -6.26
CA LEU A 20 -26.71 4.13 -7.16
C LEU A 20 -25.18 4.29 -7.31
N LEU A 21 -24.68 5.51 -7.56
CA LEU A 21 -23.24 5.77 -7.65
C LEU A 21 -22.51 5.43 -6.35
N LEU A 22 -23.04 5.86 -5.20
CA LEU A 22 -22.46 5.54 -3.89
C LEU A 22 -22.44 4.02 -3.64
N GLY A 23 -23.52 3.33 -4.00
CA GLY A 23 -23.61 1.86 -3.91
C GLY A 23 -22.58 1.16 -4.80
N ILE A 24 -22.40 1.62 -6.05
CA ILE A 24 -21.34 1.09 -6.94
C ILE A 24 -19.96 1.31 -6.31
N LEU A 25 -19.66 2.51 -5.81
CA LEU A 25 -18.35 2.80 -5.22
C LEU A 25 -18.08 1.96 -3.96
N LEU A 26 -19.11 1.72 -3.13
CA LEU A 26 -19.02 0.81 -1.99
C LEU A 26 -18.79 -0.65 -2.42
N LEU A 27 -19.51 -1.13 -3.44
CA LEU A 27 -19.31 -2.47 -3.98
C LEU A 27 -17.92 -2.63 -4.61
N CYS A 28 -17.42 -1.61 -5.32
CA CYS A 28 -16.06 -1.59 -5.83
C CYS A 28 -15.04 -1.64 -4.69
N ASN A 29 -15.26 -0.89 -3.61
CA ASN A 29 -14.39 -0.90 -2.44
C ASN A 29 -14.36 -2.28 -1.77
N ILE A 30 -15.53 -2.84 -1.47
CA ILE A 30 -15.66 -4.16 -0.86
C ILE A 30 -15.08 -5.24 -1.78
N GLY A 31 -15.37 -5.18 -3.08
CA GLY A 31 -14.87 -6.14 -4.07
C GLY A 31 -13.35 -6.09 -4.21
N TYR A 32 -12.76 -4.89 -4.29
CA TYR A 32 -11.31 -4.72 -4.32
C TYR A 32 -10.66 -5.23 -3.03
N LEU A 33 -11.19 -4.82 -1.88
CA LEU A 33 -10.65 -5.22 -0.59
C LEU A 33 -10.78 -6.74 -0.36
N SER A 34 -11.88 -7.34 -0.82
CA SER A 34 -12.08 -8.79 -0.79
C SER A 34 -11.13 -9.51 -1.73
N TYR A 35 -10.88 -8.97 -2.93
CA TYR A 35 -9.91 -9.52 -3.86
C TYR A 35 -8.48 -9.43 -3.32
N GLU A 36 -8.12 -8.33 -2.66
CA GLU A 36 -6.80 -8.18 -2.04
C GLU A 36 -6.60 -9.14 -0.87
N THR A 37 -7.65 -9.44 -0.12
CA THR A 37 -7.58 -10.31 1.06
C THR A 37 -7.71 -11.79 0.77
N TRP A 38 -8.64 -12.19 -0.10
CA TRP A 38 -8.85 -13.60 -0.48
C TRP A 38 -8.25 -13.98 -1.84
N GLY A 39 -7.53 -13.05 -2.50
CA GLY A 39 -6.74 -13.34 -3.70
C GLY A 39 -5.56 -14.27 -3.40
N GLN A 40 -4.72 -14.53 -4.41
CA GLN A 40 -3.54 -15.40 -4.28
C GLN A 40 -2.40 -14.75 -3.47
N GLY A 41 -2.66 -14.40 -2.22
CA GLY A 41 -1.61 -14.12 -1.24
C GLY A 41 -0.96 -15.43 -0.78
N GLU A 42 0.32 -15.37 -0.42
CA GLU A 42 1.10 -16.54 0.03
C GLU A 42 0.58 -17.11 1.37
N VAL A 43 -0.05 -16.28 2.21
CA VAL A 43 -0.60 -16.70 3.51
C VAL A 43 -2.13 -16.61 3.52
N PRO A 44 -2.85 -17.71 3.80
CA PRO A 44 -4.31 -17.70 3.86
C PRO A 44 -4.81 -16.93 5.09
N VAL A 45 -5.81 -16.06 4.87
CA VAL A 45 -6.48 -15.26 5.92
C VAL A 45 -7.03 -16.12 7.07
N GLN A 46 -7.42 -17.36 6.79
CA GLN A 46 -7.89 -18.30 7.81
C GLN A 46 -6.84 -18.59 8.88
N ALA A 47 -5.54 -18.50 8.54
CA ALA A 47 -4.45 -18.69 9.49
C ALA A 47 -4.45 -17.59 10.56
N TYR A 48 -4.54 -16.32 10.13
CA TYR A 48 -4.67 -15.17 11.03
C TYR A 48 -5.88 -15.32 11.96
N ARG A 49 -7.03 -15.73 11.42
CA ARG A 49 -8.25 -15.90 12.23
C ARG A 49 -8.12 -17.01 13.28
N LYS A 50 -7.53 -18.15 12.93
CA LYS A 50 -7.30 -19.27 13.86
C LYS A 50 -6.32 -18.85 14.96
N LEU A 51 -5.20 -18.24 14.58
CA LEU A 51 -4.20 -17.75 15.53
C LEU A 51 -4.80 -16.68 16.45
N SER A 52 -5.52 -15.70 15.90
CA SER A 52 -6.21 -14.66 16.67
C SER A 52 -7.17 -15.26 17.70
N ALA A 53 -8.02 -16.20 17.30
CA ALA A 53 -8.93 -16.89 18.22
C ALA A 53 -8.18 -17.61 19.35
N GLN A 54 -7.08 -18.30 19.02
CA GLN A 54 -6.27 -19.01 20.01
C GLN A 54 -5.60 -18.04 21.00
N LEU A 55 -5.00 -16.95 20.52
CA LEU A 55 -4.38 -15.93 21.36
C LEU A 55 -5.41 -15.26 22.30
N HIS A 56 -6.65 -15.04 21.84
CA HIS A 56 -7.70 -14.46 22.68
C HIS A 56 -8.09 -15.36 23.86
N THR A 57 -7.98 -16.69 23.74
CA THR A 57 -8.25 -17.61 24.84
C THR A 57 -7.12 -17.69 25.88
N MET A 58 -5.93 -17.23 25.52
CA MET A 58 -4.74 -17.29 26.38
C MET A 58 -4.56 -16.02 27.21
N ASP A 59 -3.97 -16.20 28.40
CA ASP A 59 -3.53 -15.09 29.25
C ASP A 59 -2.46 -14.25 28.54
N PRO A 60 -2.50 -12.90 28.59
CA PRO A 60 -1.55 -12.02 27.91
C PRO A 60 -0.08 -12.35 28.18
N THR A 61 0.27 -12.80 29.39
CA THR A 61 1.66 -13.11 29.76
C THR A 61 2.20 -14.35 29.02
N GLN A 62 1.33 -15.26 28.62
CA GLN A 62 1.69 -16.54 28.00
C GLN A 62 1.73 -16.48 26.46
N ARG A 63 1.08 -15.48 25.85
CA ARG A 63 0.95 -15.35 24.38
C ARG A 63 2.30 -15.30 23.67
N TYR A 64 3.24 -14.52 24.20
CA TYR A 64 4.58 -14.39 23.61
C TYR A 64 5.33 -15.73 23.64
N THR A 65 5.32 -16.40 24.78
CA THR A 65 5.98 -17.72 24.94
C THR A 65 5.35 -18.76 24.03
N PHE A 66 4.03 -18.72 23.84
CA PHE A 66 3.34 -19.58 22.89
C PHE A 66 3.82 -19.34 21.45
N ILE A 67 3.83 -18.07 20.99
CA ILE A 67 4.28 -17.70 19.64
C ILE A 67 5.73 -18.14 19.42
N GLN A 68 6.62 -17.85 20.37
CA GLN A 68 8.03 -18.23 20.30
C GLN A 68 8.19 -19.75 20.20
N LYS A 69 7.52 -20.51 21.09
CA LYS A 69 7.57 -21.97 21.08
C LYS A 69 7.06 -22.54 19.75
N HIS A 70 5.95 -22.00 19.25
CA HIS A 70 5.35 -22.48 18.02
C HIS A 70 6.22 -22.20 16.80
N GLN A 71 6.83 -21.01 16.72
CA GLN A 71 7.80 -20.72 15.66
C GLN A 71 8.99 -21.68 15.70
N THR A 72 9.58 -21.93 16.87
CA THR A 72 10.69 -22.89 16.98
C THR A 72 10.26 -24.29 16.50
N GLN A 73 9.02 -24.71 16.74
CA GLN A 73 8.51 -25.98 16.22
C GLN A 73 8.38 -25.97 14.69
N VAL A 74 7.93 -24.86 14.09
CA VAL A 74 7.81 -24.69 12.64
C VAL A 74 9.19 -24.67 11.97
N GLU A 75 10.15 -23.92 12.52
CA GLU A 75 11.55 -23.90 12.06
C GLU A 75 12.19 -25.30 12.14
N LEU A 76 11.96 -26.03 13.23
CA LEU A 76 12.44 -27.42 13.36
C LEU A 76 11.82 -28.33 12.30
N ALA A 77 10.54 -28.15 11.96
CA ALA A 77 9.88 -28.92 10.92
C ALA A 77 10.42 -28.59 9.52
N GLU A 78 10.71 -27.32 9.24
CA GLU A 78 11.37 -26.88 8.01
C GLU A 78 12.77 -27.48 7.87
N VAL A 79 13.58 -27.41 8.93
CA VAL A 79 14.91 -28.04 8.97
C VAL A 79 14.80 -29.55 8.73
N LYS A 80 13.82 -30.23 9.34
CA LYS A 80 13.58 -31.67 9.09
C LYS A 80 13.20 -31.95 7.64
N ALA A 81 12.34 -31.14 7.03
CA ALA A 81 11.97 -31.27 5.62
C ALA A 81 13.19 -31.09 4.70
N LEU A 82 14.02 -30.08 4.99
CA LEU A 82 15.27 -29.84 4.28
C LEU A 82 16.26 -31.00 4.43
N LEU A 83 16.41 -31.55 5.64
CA LEU A 83 17.26 -32.72 5.89
C LEU A 83 16.81 -33.95 5.08
N VAL A 84 15.49 -34.17 4.95
CA VAL A 84 14.96 -35.25 4.10
C VAL A 84 15.30 -35.00 2.63
N GLN A 85 15.21 -33.75 2.15
CA GLN A 85 15.57 -33.40 0.78
C GLN A 85 17.08 -33.60 0.52
N LEU A 86 17.94 -33.14 1.43
CA LEU A 86 19.39 -33.31 1.34
C LEU A 86 19.81 -34.78 1.35
N ARG A 87 19.18 -35.61 2.21
CA ARG A 87 19.44 -37.06 2.24
C ARG A 87 19.13 -37.77 0.92
N LYS A 88 18.18 -37.27 0.13
CA LYS A 88 17.88 -37.83 -1.20
C LYS A 88 18.97 -37.58 -2.22
N GLN A 89 19.83 -36.58 -2.03
CA GLN A 89 20.87 -36.19 -2.99
C GLN A 89 22.09 -37.13 -2.97
N HIS A 90 22.35 -37.84 -1.86
CA HIS A 90 23.45 -38.82 -1.71
C HIS A 90 24.84 -38.29 -2.15
N THR A 91 25.12 -37.00 -1.95
CA THR A 91 26.42 -36.39 -2.26
C THR A 91 27.22 -36.13 -0.97
N PRO A 92 28.57 -36.18 -1.03
CA PRO A 92 29.42 -35.85 0.14
C PRO A 92 29.17 -34.42 0.64
N VAL A 93 28.80 -33.51 -0.28
CA VAL A 93 28.38 -32.14 0.01
C VAL A 93 27.11 -32.10 0.88
N ALA A 94 26.11 -32.92 0.55
CA ALA A 94 24.88 -33.01 1.31
C ALA A 94 25.10 -33.59 2.72
N GLU A 95 26.01 -34.56 2.88
CA GLU A 95 26.34 -35.15 4.18
C GLU A 95 26.93 -34.11 5.14
N ILE A 96 27.89 -33.31 4.68
CA ILE A 96 28.48 -32.24 5.50
C ILE A 96 27.42 -31.18 5.87
N ARG A 97 26.53 -30.83 4.94
CA ARG A 97 25.41 -29.90 5.22
C ARG A 97 24.41 -30.48 6.23
N ILE A 98 24.17 -31.79 6.20
CA ILE A 98 23.32 -32.50 7.16
C ILE A 98 23.94 -32.44 8.56
N GLU A 99 25.24 -32.71 8.69
CA GLU A 99 25.94 -32.66 9.98
C GLU A 99 25.87 -31.26 10.60
N ALA A 100 26.15 -30.24 9.80
CA ALA A 100 26.09 -28.84 10.20
C ALA A 100 24.68 -28.39 10.66
N LEU A 101 23.63 -28.75 9.91
CA LEU A 101 22.25 -28.43 10.31
C LEU A 101 21.85 -29.13 11.62
N GLN A 102 22.31 -30.36 11.83
CA GLN A 102 22.05 -31.10 13.05
C GLN A 102 22.83 -30.60 14.26
N GLU A 103 24.02 -30.04 14.07
CA GLU A 103 24.78 -29.38 15.14
C GLU A 103 24.06 -28.11 15.62
N GLN A 104 23.54 -27.32 14.67
CA GLN A 104 22.84 -26.08 14.98
C GLN A 104 21.43 -26.29 15.57
N TYR A 105 20.72 -27.32 15.10
CA TYR A 105 19.41 -27.70 15.61
C TYR A 105 19.50 -29.12 16.19
N PRO A 106 20.07 -29.30 17.40
CA PRO A 106 20.27 -30.62 17.99
C PRO A 106 18.95 -31.38 18.17
N ASP A 107 17.86 -30.66 18.39
CA ASP A 107 16.51 -31.21 18.51
C ASP A 107 15.92 -31.71 17.18
N SER A 108 16.53 -31.40 16.03
CA SER A 108 16.14 -31.97 14.73
C SER A 108 16.33 -33.49 14.67
N ARG A 109 17.24 -34.04 15.51
CA ARG A 109 17.50 -35.49 15.63
C ARG A 109 16.39 -36.23 16.39
N LYS A 110 15.58 -35.53 17.19
CA LYS A 110 14.51 -36.15 17.97
C LYS A 110 13.30 -36.44 17.07
N GLY A 111 12.84 -37.69 17.10
CA GLY A 111 11.54 -38.09 16.55
C GLY A 111 10.45 -37.38 17.34
N GLY A 112 9.74 -36.47 16.70
CA GLY A 112 8.67 -35.68 17.32
C GLY A 112 7.64 -35.33 16.26
N ASP A 113 6.40 -35.16 16.70
CA ASP A 113 5.28 -34.89 15.82
C ASP A 113 5.48 -33.58 15.05
N ASN A 114 4.97 -33.56 13.81
CA ASN A 114 4.94 -32.33 13.02
C ASN A 114 4.07 -31.29 13.74
N PRO A 115 4.47 -30.01 13.72
CA PRO A 115 3.64 -28.95 14.28
C PRO A 115 2.30 -28.88 13.55
N PHE A 116 1.27 -28.47 14.29
CA PHE A 116 0.03 -28.03 13.67
C PHE A 116 0.31 -26.80 12.79
N LEU A 117 -0.25 -26.76 11.57
CA LEU A 117 -0.06 -25.66 10.63
C LEU A 117 -1.37 -24.86 10.48
N TYR A 118 -1.31 -23.55 10.72
CA TYR A 118 -2.46 -22.66 10.52
C TYR A 118 -2.78 -22.47 9.03
N THR A 119 -1.75 -22.39 8.20
CA THR A 119 -1.79 -22.14 6.75
C THR A 119 -2.00 -23.41 5.91
N GLY A 120 -1.65 -24.57 6.46
CA GLY A 120 -1.75 -25.87 5.78
C GLY A 120 -0.55 -26.25 4.91
N ALA A 121 0.41 -25.35 4.69
CA ALA A 121 1.65 -25.61 3.95
C ALA A 121 2.85 -25.09 4.74
N LEU A 122 3.94 -25.87 4.81
CA LEU A 122 5.07 -25.56 5.68
C LEU A 122 5.78 -24.26 5.29
N GLU A 123 6.01 -24.01 3.99
CA GLU A 123 6.62 -22.77 3.48
C GLU A 123 5.77 -21.52 3.76
N ALA A 124 4.44 -21.64 3.65
CA ALA A 124 3.54 -20.55 3.99
C ALA A 124 3.48 -20.32 5.52
N GLU A 125 3.62 -21.39 6.31
CA GLU A 125 3.64 -21.33 7.77
C GLU A 125 4.90 -20.64 8.29
N THR A 126 6.07 -20.92 7.70
CA THR A 126 7.34 -20.32 8.13
C THR A 126 7.30 -18.80 7.91
N ALA A 127 6.93 -18.34 6.72
CA ALA A 127 6.77 -16.92 6.41
C ALA A 127 5.70 -16.24 7.29
N PHE A 128 4.58 -16.93 7.53
CA PHE A 128 3.52 -16.42 8.41
C PHE A 128 4.01 -16.25 9.86
N MET A 129 4.63 -17.29 10.43
CA MET A 129 5.08 -17.27 11.81
C MET A 129 6.25 -16.32 12.04
N GLU A 130 7.17 -16.19 11.07
CA GLU A 130 8.24 -15.19 11.11
C GLU A 130 7.69 -13.76 11.19
N SER A 131 6.66 -13.44 10.39
CA SER A 131 5.98 -12.15 10.44
C SER A 131 5.32 -11.91 11.81
N VAL A 132 4.56 -12.90 12.32
CA VAL A 132 3.88 -12.81 13.61
C VAL A 132 4.87 -12.64 14.76
N LYS A 133 5.98 -13.38 14.77
CA LYS A 133 6.98 -13.26 15.83
C LYS A 133 7.71 -11.93 15.75
N THR A 134 8.01 -11.43 14.56
CA THR A 134 8.61 -10.09 14.41
C THR A 134 7.71 -9.03 15.06
N GLN A 135 6.39 -9.09 14.82
CA GLN A 135 5.44 -8.20 15.49
C GLN A 135 5.46 -8.41 17.02
N ALA A 136 5.47 -9.66 17.50
CA ALA A 136 5.46 -9.98 18.92
C ALA A 136 6.75 -9.56 19.64
N ASP A 137 7.91 -9.69 19.01
CA ASP A 137 9.21 -9.28 19.52
C ASP A 137 9.26 -7.75 19.68
N ILE A 138 8.81 -6.98 18.68
CA ILE A 138 8.72 -5.51 18.75
C ILE A 138 7.89 -5.05 19.96
N VAL A 139 6.73 -5.68 20.17
CA VAL A 139 5.82 -5.35 21.28
C VAL A 139 6.41 -5.79 22.63
N LYS A 140 7.08 -6.95 22.68
CA LYS A 140 7.73 -7.47 23.90
C LYS A 140 8.92 -6.62 24.33
N GLU A 141 9.70 -6.11 23.36
CA GLU A 141 10.88 -5.28 23.58
C GLU A 141 10.55 -3.80 23.83
N TYR A 142 9.28 -3.40 23.78
CA TYR A 142 8.87 -2.01 23.98
C TYR A 142 9.42 -1.35 25.27
N PRO A 143 9.45 -2.01 26.45
CA PRO A 143 10.07 -1.43 27.63
C PRO A 143 11.58 -1.19 27.47
N ALA A 144 12.28 -2.06 26.75
CA ALA A 144 13.70 -1.89 26.44
C ALA A 144 13.91 -0.72 25.48
N PHE A 145 13.06 -0.61 24.45
CA PHE A 145 13.03 0.53 23.53
C PHE A 145 12.84 1.87 24.27
N LEU A 146 11.92 1.94 25.24
CA LEU A 146 11.75 3.15 26.06
C LEU A 146 13.01 3.50 26.86
N ASN A 147 13.69 2.50 27.43
CA ASN A 147 14.94 2.73 28.17
C ASN A 147 16.07 3.16 27.24
N GLU A 148 16.16 2.60 26.04
CA GLU A 148 17.13 2.99 25.02
C GLU A 148 16.95 4.45 24.60
N ILE A 149 15.71 4.93 24.44
CA ILE A 149 15.42 6.35 24.16
C ILE A 149 15.93 7.24 25.29
N GLN A 150 15.71 6.85 26.55
CA GLN A 150 16.19 7.63 27.70
C GLN A 150 17.73 7.68 27.76
N GLN A 151 18.39 6.55 27.50
CA GLN A 151 19.85 6.46 27.45
C GLN A 151 20.41 7.31 26.30
N LYS A 152 19.85 7.18 25.09
CA LYS A 152 20.22 7.99 23.92
C LYS A 152 20.04 9.48 24.21
N ALA A 153 18.94 9.88 24.85
CA ALA A 153 18.72 11.26 25.23
C ALA A 153 19.81 11.77 26.20
N ALA A 154 20.16 10.99 27.21
CA ALA A 154 21.23 11.34 28.16
C ALA A 154 22.61 11.46 27.47
N THR A 155 22.96 10.50 26.61
CA THR A 155 24.22 10.52 25.85
C THR A 155 24.28 11.73 24.92
N ILE A 156 23.25 11.98 24.12
CA ILE A 156 23.27 13.11 23.17
C ILE A 156 23.29 14.45 23.90
N SER A 157 22.59 14.57 25.04
CA SER A 157 22.59 15.80 25.86
C SER A 157 23.95 16.10 26.49
N SER A 158 24.81 15.10 26.68
CA SER A 158 26.18 15.26 27.20
C SER A 158 27.19 15.79 26.16
N ILE A 159 26.84 15.77 24.87
CA ILE A 159 27.71 16.24 23.79
C ILE A 159 27.62 17.77 23.71
N SER A 160 28.76 18.46 23.86
CA SER A 160 28.82 19.93 23.94
C SER A 160 28.19 20.68 22.76
N ILE A 161 28.14 20.07 21.57
CA ILE A 161 27.53 20.65 20.36
C ILE A 161 25.99 20.70 20.48
N PHE A 162 25.40 19.81 21.28
CA PHE A 162 23.96 19.72 21.50
C PHE A 162 23.55 20.29 22.87
N SER A 163 24.50 20.76 23.69
CA SER A 163 24.26 21.30 25.02
C SER A 163 23.99 22.82 25.04
N GLU A 164 23.93 23.48 23.88
CA GLU A 164 23.49 24.88 23.82
C GLU A 164 22.08 25.00 24.40
N GLN A 165 21.94 25.70 25.54
CA GLN A 165 20.71 25.73 26.35
C GLN A 165 19.49 26.29 25.59
N ASP A 166 19.71 27.06 24.51
CA ASP A 166 18.65 27.72 23.73
C ASP A 166 18.44 27.18 22.31
N GLY A 167 19.16 26.12 21.93
CA GLY A 167 19.02 25.50 20.61
C GLY A 167 17.82 24.56 20.48
N PHE A 168 17.19 24.52 19.29
CA PHE A 168 16.12 23.56 18.96
C PHE A 168 16.49 22.11 19.29
N SER A 169 17.73 21.69 19.00
CA SER A 169 18.18 20.31 19.20
C SER A 169 18.09 19.85 20.66
N SER A 170 18.61 20.67 21.59
CA SER A 170 18.57 20.39 23.04
C SER A 170 17.13 20.28 23.55
N ARG A 171 16.31 21.30 23.25
CA ARG A 171 14.89 21.33 23.62
C ARG A 171 14.11 20.16 23.03
N ASN A 172 14.42 19.77 21.79
CA ASN A 172 13.80 18.63 21.13
C ASN A 172 14.14 17.30 21.81
N ILE A 173 15.40 17.09 22.22
CA ILE A 173 15.82 15.88 22.95
C ILE A 173 15.08 15.80 24.29
N GLN A 174 15.05 16.89 25.05
CA GLN A 174 14.35 16.96 26.34
C GLN A 174 12.86 16.66 26.21
N LYS A 175 12.19 17.32 25.25
CA LYS A 175 10.77 17.09 25.00
C LYS A 175 10.49 15.65 24.56
N SER A 176 11.28 15.13 23.61
CA SER A 176 11.11 13.74 23.13
C SER A 176 11.27 12.75 24.27
N SER A 177 12.30 12.95 25.11
CA SER A 177 12.53 12.11 26.29
C SER A 177 11.35 12.17 27.28
N ALA A 178 10.81 13.36 27.56
CA ALA A 178 9.66 13.52 28.45
C ALA A 178 8.39 12.87 27.89
N ASP A 179 8.12 13.05 26.60
CA ASP A 179 6.97 12.45 25.91
C ASP A 179 7.04 10.91 25.99
N TYR A 180 8.20 10.30 25.68
CA TYR A 180 8.37 8.84 25.81
C TYR A 180 8.40 8.34 27.27
N ALA A 181 8.85 9.16 28.22
CA ALA A 181 8.83 8.79 29.64
C ALA A 181 7.39 8.59 30.15
N ALA A 182 6.41 9.37 29.65
CA ALA A 182 5.00 9.21 29.98
C ALA A 182 4.43 7.83 29.56
N MET A 183 5.03 7.20 28.54
CA MET A 183 4.59 5.93 27.99
C MET A 183 4.96 4.70 28.85
N LYS A 184 5.84 4.85 29.86
CA LYS A 184 6.26 3.75 30.74
C LYS A 184 5.11 3.10 31.52
N SER A 185 4.03 3.82 31.74
CA SER A 185 2.86 3.37 32.51
C SER A 185 1.83 2.59 31.68
N VAL A 186 1.99 2.55 30.36
CA VAL A 186 1.01 1.94 29.46
C VAL A 186 1.08 0.41 29.53
N GLN A 187 -0.07 -0.22 29.71
CA GLN A 187 -0.20 -1.67 29.67
C GLN A 187 -0.19 -2.16 28.22
N ILE A 188 0.58 -3.21 27.94
CA ILE A 188 0.83 -3.73 26.60
C ILE A 188 0.32 -5.16 26.53
N ASP A 189 -0.58 -5.44 25.59
CA ASP A 189 -1.13 -6.77 25.34
C ASP A 189 -1.12 -7.06 23.83
N PHE A 190 -0.08 -7.75 23.36
CA PHE A 190 0.15 -8.06 21.94
C PHE A 190 -1.15 -8.39 21.17
N GLN A 191 -1.38 -7.62 20.09
CA GLN A 191 -2.47 -7.81 19.14
C GLN A 191 -1.91 -7.94 17.72
N LEU A 192 -2.54 -8.80 16.91
CA LEU A 192 -2.26 -8.88 15.47
C LEU A 192 -2.78 -7.61 14.78
N GLU A 193 -1.93 -6.95 14.00
CA GLU A 193 -2.25 -5.63 13.43
C GLU A 193 -2.70 -5.67 11.96
N ASP A 194 -2.41 -6.75 11.22
CA ASP A 194 -2.64 -6.86 9.78
C ASP A 194 -4.06 -6.51 9.33
N GLY A 195 -5.06 -7.11 9.99
CA GLY A 195 -6.46 -6.85 9.67
C GLY A 195 -6.88 -5.40 9.93
N LEU A 196 -6.42 -4.83 11.04
CA LEU A 196 -6.72 -3.44 11.42
C LEU A 196 -6.07 -2.46 10.44
N LEU A 197 -4.79 -2.63 10.14
CA LEU A 197 -4.06 -1.76 9.22
C LEU A 197 -4.60 -1.86 7.79
N ARG A 198 -4.95 -3.05 7.31
CA ARG A 198 -5.59 -3.21 5.99
C ARG A 198 -6.93 -2.50 5.90
N ALA A 199 -7.74 -2.53 6.97
CA ALA A 199 -9.03 -1.85 6.98
C ALA A 199 -8.90 -0.32 6.85
N VAL A 200 -7.88 0.24 7.51
CA VAL A 200 -7.77 1.68 7.77
C VAL A 200 -6.80 2.38 6.80
N SER A 201 -5.81 1.65 6.28
CA SER A 201 -4.71 2.18 5.45
C SER A 201 -4.86 1.87 3.96
N SER A 202 -5.98 1.29 3.50
CA SER A 202 -6.16 0.97 2.07
C SER A 202 -6.17 2.24 1.19
N PRO A 203 -5.24 2.37 0.22
CA PRO A 203 -5.16 3.53 -0.66
C PRO A 203 -6.32 3.59 -1.65
N VAL A 204 -6.87 2.45 -2.06
CA VAL A 204 -8.03 2.39 -2.97
C VAL A 204 -9.28 2.89 -2.25
N THR A 205 -9.52 2.47 -1.01
CA THR A 205 -10.61 3.03 -0.18
C THR A 205 -10.47 4.54 -0.05
N ALA A 206 -9.25 5.02 0.22
CA ALA A 206 -8.95 6.44 0.32
C ALA A 206 -9.36 7.22 -0.95
N MET A 207 -9.00 6.71 -2.13
CA MET A 207 -9.36 7.30 -3.43
C MET A 207 -10.88 7.25 -3.68
N LEU A 208 -11.55 6.14 -3.37
CA LEU A 208 -12.99 5.98 -3.58
C LEU A 208 -13.81 6.90 -2.66
N VAL A 209 -13.38 7.08 -1.40
CA VAL A 209 -13.97 8.05 -0.47
C VAL A 209 -13.81 9.47 -1.00
N LEU A 210 -12.59 9.86 -1.41
CA LEU A 210 -12.34 11.17 -1.99
C LEU A 210 -13.21 11.40 -3.23
N LEU A 211 -13.25 10.46 -4.16
CA LEU A 211 -14.08 10.52 -5.37
C LEU A 211 -15.56 10.67 -5.01
N SER A 212 -16.07 9.90 -4.05
CA SER A 212 -17.45 9.99 -3.58
C SER A 212 -17.78 11.41 -3.11
N ILE A 213 -16.89 12.02 -2.32
CA ILE A 213 -17.06 13.38 -1.78
C ILE A 213 -17.01 14.44 -2.89
N LEU A 214 -16.09 14.30 -3.85
CA LEU A 214 -15.97 15.23 -4.98
C LEU A 214 -17.21 15.20 -5.88
N LEU A 215 -17.69 14.00 -6.21
CA LEU A 215 -18.92 13.80 -6.99
C LEU A 215 -20.12 14.40 -6.27
N TYR A 216 -20.22 14.11 -4.98
CA TYR A 216 -21.28 14.58 -4.10
C TYR A 216 -21.32 16.13 -4.02
N SER A 217 -20.18 16.76 -3.71
CA SER A 217 -20.06 18.23 -3.60
C SER A 217 -20.47 18.92 -4.90
N THR A 218 -20.11 18.31 -6.04
CA THR A 218 -20.51 18.79 -7.37
C THR A 218 -22.02 18.71 -7.58
N MET A 219 -22.64 17.56 -7.27
CA MET A 219 -24.08 17.38 -7.47
C MET A 219 -24.92 18.39 -6.67
N VAL A 220 -24.49 18.69 -5.44
CA VAL A 220 -25.19 19.62 -4.54
C VAL A 220 -25.24 21.04 -5.10
N LEU A 221 -24.19 21.52 -5.77
CA LEU A 221 -24.11 22.93 -6.21
C LEU A 221 -24.36 23.11 -7.72
N MET A 222 -23.96 22.15 -8.54
CA MET A 222 -24.10 22.25 -10.00
C MET A 222 -25.55 22.09 -10.46
N GLN A 223 -26.42 21.43 -9.69
CA GLN A 223 -27.79 21.22 -10.10
C GLN A 223 -28.54 22.54 -10.33
N GLU A 224 -28.46 23.49 -9.39
CA GLU A 224 -29.07 24.82 -9.53
C GLU A 224 -28.34 25.69 -10.54
N LYS A 225 -27.01 25.52 -10.65
CA LYS A 225 -26.18 26.28 -11.58
C LYS A 225 -26.45 25.92 -13.04
N GLU A 226 -26.51 24.62 -13.36
CA GLU A 226 -26.83 24.12 -14.70
C GLU A 226 -28.27 24.51 -15.12
N GLN A 227 -29.18 24.62 -14.16
CA GLN A 227 -30.56 25.09 -14.37
C GLN A 227 -30.70 26.61 -14.41
N LYS A 228 -29.60 27.37 -14.26
CA LYS A 228 -29.58 28.85 -14.23
C LYS A 228 -30.49 29.47 -13.15
N LEU A 229 -30.72 28.75 -12.05
CA LEU A 229 -31.60 29.19 -10.95
C LEU A 229 -30.90 30.10 -9.93
N LEU A 230 -29.56 30.15 -9.93
CA LEU A 230 -28.78 30.91 -8.95
C LEU A 230 -29.16 32.41 -8.87
N PRO A 231 -29.37 33.16 -9.97
CA PRO A 231 -29.77 34.57 -9.88
C PRO A 231 -31.11 34.76 -9.15
N MET A 232 -32.06 33.85 -9.35
CA MET A 232 -33.35 33.87 -8.68
C MET A 232 -33.21 33.58 -7.18
N VAL A 233 -32.40 32.57 -6.82
CA VAL A 233 -32.15 32.20 -5.42
C VAL A 233 -31.44 33.33 -4.67
N TYR A 234 -30.46 33.98 -5.30
CA TYR A 234 -29.69 35.06 -4.69
C TYR A 234 -30.53 36.32 -4.43
N GLY A 235 -31.57 36.55 -5.24
CA GLY A 235 -32.52 37.64 -5.06
C GLY A 235 -33.59 37.41 -3.98
N THR A 236 -33.62 36.25 -3.32
CA THR A 236 -34.60 35.97 -2.25
C THR A 236 -34.24 36.65 -0.93
N VAL A 237 -35.21 36.82 -0.02
CA VAL A 237 -35.03 37.46 1.30
C VAL A 237 -33.92 36.81 2.14
N ARG A 238 -33.72 35.48 2.01
CA ARG A 238 -32.65 34.76 2.72
C ARG A 238 -31.29 34.82 1.99
N GLY A 239 -31.27 35.37 0.77
CA GLY A 239 -30.09 35.74 0.02
C GLY A 239 -29.14 34.59 -0.32
N ALA A 240 -27.97 34.96 -0.85
CA ALA A 240 -26.93 34.02 -1.27
C ALA A 240 -26.20 33.34 -0.09
N SER A 241 -26.07 34.03 1.05
CA SER A 241 -25.36 33.51 2.24
C SER A 241 -26.12 32.36 2.91
N SER A 242 -27.43 32.48 3.11
CA SER A 242 -28.24 31.39 3.70
C SER A 242 -28.26 30.16 2.80
N PHE A 243 -28.26 30.35 1.48
CA PHE A 243 -28.14 29.27 0.50
C PHE A 243 -26.80 28.53 0.66
N LEU A 244 -25.69 29.26 0.71
CA LEU A 244 -24.36 28.69 0.89
C LEU A 244 -24.26 27.92 2.22
N HIS A 245 -24.73 28.49 3.32
CA HIS A 245 -24.69 27.84 4.63
C HIS A 245 -25.44 26.51 4.66
N ALA A 246 -26.64 26.47 4.08
CA ALA A 246 -27.40 25.23 4.03
C ALA A 246 -26.75 24.16 3.14
N LYS A 247 -26.19 24.57 1.99
CA LYS A 247 -25.44 23.66 1.10
C LYS A 247 -24.19 23.12 1.78
N THR A 248 -23.40 23.98 2.43
CA THR A 248 -22.20 23.59 3.17
C THR A 248 -22.54 22.70 4.37
N ALA A 249 -23.63 22.99 5.10
CA ALA A 249 -24.07 22.13 6.20
C ALA A 249 -24.54 20.75 5.72
N ALA A 250 -25.25 20.68 4.60
CA ALA A 250 -25.60 19.40 3.97
C ALA A 250 -24.34 18.62 3.57
N ILE A 251 -23.33 19.32 3.06
CA ILE A 251 -22.04 18.75 2.65
C ILE A 251 -21.22 18.23 3.82
N ILE A 252 -21.21 18.95 4.94
CA ILE A 252 -20.56 18.49 6.16
C ILE A 252 -21.24 17.20 6.67
N LEU A 253 -22.57 17.15 6.68
CA LEU A 253 -23.28 15.98 7.18
C LEU A 253 -23.08 14.73 6.31
N SER A 254 -23.03 14.87 4.98
CA SER A 254 -22.68 13.73 4.11
C SER A 254 -21.22 13.33 4.22
N SER A 255 -20.30 14.29 4.43
CA SER A 255 -18.87 14.01 4.64
C SER A 255 -18.61 13.30 5.97
N LEU A 256 -19.57 13.30 6.90
CA LEU A 256 -19.59 12.42 8.06
C LEU A 256 -19.99 10.99 7.69
N VAL A 257 -21.07 10.82 6.92
CA VAL A 257 -21.64 9.50 6.60
C VAL A 257 -20.75 8.68 5.67
N ILE A 258 -20.15 9.29 4.64
CA ILE A 258 -19.38 8.55 3.62
C ILE A 258 -18.15 7.84 4.23
N PRO A 259 -17.24 8.49 4.98
CA PRO A 259 -16.10 7.81 5.59
C PRO A 259 -16.53 6.73 6.59
N VAL A 260 -17.59 6.96 7.36
CA VAL A 260 -18.15 5.96 8.28
C VAL A 260 -18.59 4.70 7.53
N LEU A 261 -19.30 4.85 6.40
CA LEU A 261 -19.73 3.70 5.61
C LEU A 261 -18.57 2.92 5.01
N PHE A 262 -17.58 3.61 4.43
CA PHE A 262 -16.43 2.96 3.79
C PHE A 262 -15.49 2.31 4.80
N TYR A 263 -14.96 3.07 5.76
CA TYR A 263 -14.01 2.54 6.74
C TYR A 263 -14.68 1.64 7.77
N GLY A 264 -15.94 1.92 8.15
CA GLY A 264 -16.73 1.01 8.99
C GLY A 264 -17.00 -0.32 8.28
N GLY A 265 -17.35 -0.29 7.00
CA GLY A 265 -17.47 -1.50 6.18
C GLY A 265 -16.16 -2.28 6.07
N ASN A 266 -15.04 -1.59 5.87
CA ASN A 266 -13.71 -2.21 5.86
C ASN A 266 -13.36 -2.88 7.19
N LEU A 267 -13.60 -2.19 8.32
CA LEU A 267 -13.33 -2.73 9.65
C LEU A 267 -14.17 -3.97 9.94
N LEU A 268 -15.44 -3.98 9.54
CA LEU A 268 -16.31 -5.17 9.67
C LEU A 268 -15.78 -6.33 8.82
N LEU A 269 -15.44 -6.07 7.55
CA LEU A 269 -14.97 -7.10 6.63
C LEU A 269 -13.62 -7.68 7.10
N MET A 270 -12.68 -6.82 7.50
CA MET A 270 -11.40 -7.26 8.06
C MET A 270 -11.53 -7.98 9.40
N GLY A 271 -12.45 -7.54 10.26
CA GLY A 271 -12.74 -8.22 11.52
C GLY A 271 -13.29 -9.64 11.31
N ILE A 272 -14.10 -9.87 10.27
CA ILE A 272 -14.59 -11.21 9.90
C ILE A 272 -13.47 -12.06 9.29
N ALA A 273 -12.62 -11.44 8.47
CA ALA A 273 -11.51 -12.07 7.79
C ALA A 273 -10.40 -12.50 8.76
N TYR A 274 -9.76 -11.55 9.45
CA TYR A 274 -8.58 -11.77 10.29
C TYR A 274 -8.91 -12.08 11.76
N GLY A 275 -10.16 -11.84 12.17
CA GLY A 275 -10.60 -11.93 13.57
C GLY A 275 -10.61 -10.57 14.29
N PRO A 276 -11.34 -10.47 15.41
CA PRO A 276 -11.47 -9.22 16.16
C PRO A 276 -10.17 -8.88 16.91
N VAL A 277 -9.92 -7.59 17.08
CA VAL A 277 -8.84 -7.05 17.92
C VAL A 277 -9.43 -6.56 19.25
N LYS A 278 -8.70 -6.70 20.37
CA LYS A 278 -9.13 -6.12 21.64
C LYS A 278 -9.06 -4.59 21.57
N GLY A 279 -10.19 -3.94 21.30
CA GLY A 279 -10.22 -2.48 21.14
C GLY A 279 -9.85 -1.66 22.40
N ALA A 280 -9.93 -2.27 23.59
CA ALA A 280 -9.51 -1.64 24.85
C ALA A 280 -7.99 -1.72 25.11
N ALA A 281 -7.25 -2.52 24.34
CA ALA A 281 -5.79 -2.56 24.44
C ALA A 281 -5.20 -1.22 23.99
N SER A 282 -4.00 -0.90 24.51
CA SER A 282 -3.24 0.28 24.10
C SER A 282 -2.77 0.16 22.65
N ILE A 283 -2.56 1.29 21.97
CA ILE A 283 -2.03 1.25 20.60
C ILE A 283 -0.62 0.65 20.52
N GLN A 284 0.18 0.77 21.59
CA GLN A 284 1.54 0.20 21.69
C GLN A 284 1.52 -1.35 21.71
N SER A 285 0.34 -1.95 21.82
CA SER A 285 0.13 -3.38 21.64
C SER A 285 0.19 -3.83 20.18
N LEU A 286 0.25 -2.88 19.24
CA LEU A 286 0.41 -3.08 17.80
C LEU A 286 1.86 -2.69 17.42
N ALA A 287 2.56 -3.57 16.72
CA ALA A 287 3.98 -3.40 16.41
C ALA A 287 4.27 -2.11 15.62
N SER A 288 3.42 -1.76 14.66
CA SER A 288 3.54 -0.56 13.82
C SER A 288 3.40 0.76 14.60
N PHE A 289 2.91 0.74 15.85
CA PHE A 289 2.73 1.93 16.69
C PHE A 289 3.79 2.07 17.79
N GLN A 290 4.88 1.31 17.73
CA GLN A 290 6.00 1.39 18.68
C GLN A 290 6.53 2.83 18.87
N GLN A 291 6.59 3.63 17.80
CA GLN A 291 7.08 5.01 17.84
C GLN A 291 6.01 6.04 18.24
N SER A 292 4.75 5.62 18.43
CA SER A 292 3.67 6.54 18.76
C SER A 292 3.67 6.89 20.25
N VAL A 293 3.57 8.18 20.55
CA VAL A 293 3.54 8.73 21.91
C VAL A 293 2.10 9.09 22.36
N LEU A 294 1.11 8.43 21.78
CA LEU A 294 -0.30 8.59 22.17
C LEU A 294 -0.67 7.48 23.17
N PRO A 295 -0.97 7.82 24.45
CA PRO A 295 -1.40 6.86 25.45
C PRO A 295 -2.91 6.59 25.32
N CYS A 296 -3.33 6.12 24.15
CA CYS A 296 -4.73 5.85 23.85
C CYS A 296 -4.98 4.36 23.57
N SER A 297 -6.24 3.97 23.70
CA SER A 297 -6.72 2.65 23.28
C SER A 297 -6.90 2.56 21.77
N ILE A 298 -6.99 1.34 21.24
CA ILE A 298 -7.27 1.10 19.82
C ILE A 298 -8.63 1.70 19.42
N TRP A 299 -9.64 1.71 20.29
CA TRP A 299 -10.92 2.39 20.02
C TRP A 299 -10.78 3.91 19.88
N GLU A 300 -10.01 4.53 20.77
CA GLU A 300 -9.74 5.97 20.71
C GLU A 300 -8.92 6.34 19.47
N LEU A 301 -7.96 5.48 19.07
CA LEU A 301 -7.23 5.62 17.82
C LEU A 301 -8.17 5.59 16.61
N LEU A 302 -9.08 4.63 16.55
CA LEU A 302 -10.06 4.52 15.46
C LEU A 302 -11.00 5.73 15.41
N LEU A 303 -11.43 6.23 16.58
CA LEU A 303 -12.24 7.45 16.66
C LEU A 303 -11.45 8.67 16.18
N LEU A 304 -10.20 8.86 16.63
CA LEU A 304 -9.33 9.94 16.19
C LEU A 304 -9.08 9.85 14.68
N PHE A 305 -8.76 8.67 14.17
CA PHE A 305 -8.59 8.42 12.74
C PHE A 305 -9.83 8.86 11.95
N LEU A 306 -11.02 8.44 12.40
CA LEU A 306 -12.27 8.74 11.72
C LEU A 306 -12.56 10.25 11.75
N LEU A 307 -12.37 10.92 12.89
CA LEU A 307 -12.53 12.37 13.02
C LEU A 307 -11.60 13.14 12.09
N LEU A 308 -10.31 12.78 12.06
CA LEU A 308 -9.35 13.39 11.15
C LEU A 308 -9.74 13.16 9.68
N LYS A 309 -10.16 11.94 9.32
CA LYS A 309 -10.68 11.63 7.98
C LYS A 309 -11.88 12.50 7.61
N ILE A 310 -12.85 12.64 8.50
CA ILE A 310 -14.03 13.49 8.28
C ILE A 310 -13.60 14.94 8.05
N CYS A 311 -12.69 15.49 8.86
CA CYS A 311 -12.17 16.85 8.67
C CYS A 311 -11.53 17.04 7.29
N ILE A 312 -10.68 16.12 6.85
CA ILE A 312 -10.05 16.18 5.52
C ILE A 312 -11.10 16.07 4.41
N CYS A 313 -12.10 15.20 4.60
CA CYS A 313 -13.22 15.04 3.68
C CYS A 313 -14.05 16.32 3.56
N VAL A 314 -14.29 17.04 4.65
CA VAL A 314 -14.94 18.36 4.65
C VAL A 314 -14.11 19.39 3.90
N ILE A 315 -12.79 19.45 4.15
CA ILE A 315 -11.87 20.35 3.43
C ILE A 315 -11.92 20.08 1.92
N ALA A 316 -11.81 18.81 1.50
CA ALA A 316 -11.89 18.43 0.09
C ALA A 316 -13.25 18.81 -0.53
N ALA A 317 -14.34 18.63 0.22
CA ALA A 317 -15.67 19.00 -0.24
C ALA A 317 -15.82 20.52 -0.41
N GLN A 318 -15.31 21.32 0.54
CA GLN A 318 -15.30 22.78 0.48
C GLN A 318 -14.42 23.31 -0.66
N ALA A 319 -13.25 22.71 -0.88
CA ALA A 319 -12.42 23.01 -2.03
C ALA A 319 -13.20 22.78 -3.34
N MET A 320 -13.91 21.65 -3.44
CA MET A 320 -14.75 21.36 -4.61
C MET A 320 -15.93 22.34 -4.75
N GLN A 321 -16.56 22.76 -3.65
CA GLN A 321 -17.57 23.83 -3.68
C GLN A 321 -16.99 25.13 -4.23
N ALA A 322 -15.77 25.50 -3.83
CA ALA A 322 -15.11 26.71 -4.32
C ALA A 322 -14.87 26.63 -5.84
N PHE A 323 -14.40 25.49 -6.34
CA PHE A 323 -14.30 25.23 -7.79
C PHE A 323 -15.67 25.33 -8.48
N CYS A 324 -16.72 24.77 -7.88
CA CYS A 324 -18.07 24.83 -8.40
C CYS A 324 -18.64 26.26 -8.44
N LEU A 325 -18.25 27.14 -7.52
CA LEU A 325 -18.62 28.56 -7.59
C LEU A 325 -17.82 29.28 -8.70
N LEU A 326 -16.51 29.03 -8.77
CA LEU A 326 -15.60 29.66 -9.74
C LEU A 326 -15.90 29.31 -11.20
N PHE A 327 -16.20 28.04 -11.50
CA PHE A 327 -16.30 27.53 -12.87
C PHE A 327 -17.73 27.16 -13.26
N GLN A 328 -18.13 27.49 -14.49
CA GLN A 328 -19.50 27.24 -14.96
C GLN A 328 -19.81 25.76 -15.24
N HIS A 329 -18.83 24.99 -15.71
CA HIS A 329 -19.04 23.61 -16.12
C HIS A 329 -18.49 22.63 -15.07
N LYS A 330 -19.24 21.56 -14.79
CA LYS A 330 -18.78 20.48 -13.91
C LYS A 330 -17.47 19.83 -14.36
N ILE A 331 -17.27 19.65 -15.68
CA ILE A 331 -16.05 19.02 -16.20
C ILE A 331 -14.82 19.88 -15.89
N THR A 332 -14.94 21.21 -15.96
CA THR A 332 -13.82 22.09 -15.63
C THR A 332 -13.48 22.05 -14.15
N CYS A 333 -14.46 21.87 -13.27
CA CYS A 333 -14.21 21.66 -11.83
C CYS A 333 -13.40 20.38 -11.61
N TYR A 334 -13.80 19.27 -12.25
CA TYR A 334 -13.09 18.00 -12.14
C TYR A 334 -11.66 18.04 -12.71
N VAL A 335 -11.45 18.70 -13.86
CA VAL A 335 -10.11 18.85 -14.44
C VAL A 335 -9.20 19.68 -13.54
N CYS A 336 -9.70 20.79 -12.98
CA CYS A 336 -8.91 21.63 -12.08
C CYS A 336 -8.53 20.90 -10.78
N ILE A 337 -9.49 20.22 -10.13
CA ILE A 337 -9.20 19.51 -8.89
C ILE A 337 -8.28 18.31 -9.12
N LEU A 338 -8.43 17.61 -10.25
CA LEU A 338 -7.52 16.55 -10.65
C LEU A 338 -6.10 17.08 -10.88
N GLY A 339 -5.97 18.25 -11.53
CA GLY A 339 -4.68 18.95 -11.67
C GLY A 339 -4.05 19.29 -10.32
N CYS A 340 -4.84 19.74 -9.35
CA CYS A 340 -4.35 19.98 -7.98
C CYS A 340 -3.88 18.69 -7.28
N VAL A 341 -4.62 17.58 -7.44
CA VAL A 341 -4.23 16.28 -6.88
C VAL A 341 -2.93 15.78 -7.50
N ILE A 342 -2.79 15.87 -8.84
CA ILE A 342 -1.55 15.49 -9.54
C ILE A 342 -0.38 16.35 -9.05
N LEU A 343 -0.56 17.66 -8.96
CA LEU A 343 0.47 18.56 -8.45
C LEU A 343 0.87 18.20 -7.00
N ALA A 344 -0.10 17.90 -6.14
CA ALA A 344 0.16 17.47 -4.77
C ALA A 344 0.94 16.16 -4.72
N MET A 345 0.62 15.18 -5.58
CA MET A 345 1.38 13.92 -5.69
C MET A 345 2.82 14.17 -6.16
N LEU A 346 3.02 15.01 -7.18
CA LEU A 346 4.38 15.36 -7.63
C LEU A 346 5.18 16.01 -6.50
N MET A 347 4.59 16.99 -5.80
CA MET A 347 5.24 17.64 -4.66
C MET A 347 5.57 16.64 -3.54
N HIS A 348 4.72 15.65 -3.28
CA HIS A 348 4.98 14.64 -2.25
C HIS A 348 6.22 13.79 -2.59
N ASN A 349 6.35 13.40 -3.85
CA ASN A 349 7.47 12.58 -4.31
C ASN A 349 8.80 13.36 -4.39
N PHE A 350 8.76 14.65 -4.71
CA PHE A 350 9.97 15.48 -4.83
C PHE A 350 10.45 16.09 -3.50
N ILE A 351 9.55 16.31 -2.54
CA ILE A 351 9.91 16.91 -1.25
C ILE A 351 10.30 15.79 -0.28
N SER A 352 11.57 15.78 0.12
CA SER A 352 12.07 14.84 1.13
C SER A 352 11.37 15.01 2.48
N PRO A 353 11.06 13.91 3.21
CA PRO A 353 10.57 13.97 4.58
C PRO A 353 11.65 14.44 5.58
N VAL A 354 12.92 14.48 5.16
CA VAL A 354 14.07 14.93 5.96
C VAL A 354 14.65 16.22 5.36
N GLY A 355 14.97 17.20 6.21
CA GLY A 355 15.61 18.46 5.82
C GLY A 355 14.81 19.72 6.20
N THR A 356 15.24 20.88 5.69
CA THR A 356 14.67 22.20 6.03
C THR A 356 13.21 22.35 5.60
N PHE A 357 12.85 21.81 4.43
CA PHE A 357 11.50 21.88 3.87
C PHE A 357 10.56 20.75 4.30
N ARG A 358 10.94 19.97 5.32
CA ARG A 358 10.12 18.85 5.82
C ARG A 358 8.68 19.24 6.16
N VAL A 359 8.45 20.47 6.65
CA VAL A 359 7.10 20.98 6.97
C VAL A 359 6.18 20.89 5.74
N LEU A 360 6.69 21.20 4.54
CA LEU A 360 5.91 21.13 3.30
C LEU A 360 5.57 19.69 2.90
N HIS A 361 6.41 18.72 3.26
CA HIS A 361 6.11 17.30 3.05
C HIS A 361 4.90 16.86 3.88
N TYR A 362 4.87 17.20 5.18
CA TYR A 362 3.78 16.80 6.08
C TYR A 362 2.48 17.60 5.92
N ILE A 363 2.55 18.84 5.42
CA ILE A 363 1.36 19.66 5.10
C ILE A 363 0.77 19.31 3.72
N ASN A 364 1.48 18.57 2.89
CA ASN A 364 1.00 18.18 1.57
C ASN A 364 -0.36 17.44 1.66
N PRO A 365 -1.38 17.80 0.84
CA PRO A 365 -2.68 17.13 0.83
C PRO A 365 -2.62 15.59 0.76
N VAL A 366 -1.63 15.01 0.06
CA VAL A 366 -1.44 13.56 -0.02
C VAL A 366 -1.11 12.98 1.36
N GLN A 367 -0.13 13.57 2.05
CA GLN A 367 0.25 13.16 3.40
C GLN A 367 -0.88 13.47 4.39
N LEU A 368 -1.57 14.60 4.22
CA LEU A 368 -2.72 14.95 5.05
C LEU A 368 -3.80 13.88 4.96
N PHE A 369 -4.04 13.31 3.77
CA PHE A 369 -5.01 12.24 3.59
C PHE A 369 -4.59 10.91 4.24
N GLN A 370 -3.28 10.67 4.43
CA GLN A 370 -2.74 9.46 5.05
C GLN A 370 -2.61 9.61 6.58
N VAL A 371 -3.72 9.40 7.28
CA VAL A 371 -3.81 9.62 8.73
C VAL A 371 -2.99 8.59 9.55
N ILE A 372 -2.96 7.31 9.17
CA ILE A 372 -2.30 6.27 9.97
C ILE A 372 -0.78 6.46 10.09
N PRO A 373 -0.02 6.67 9.00
CA PRO A 373 1.42 6.97 9.09
C PRO A 373 1.74 8.17 9.98
N LEU A 374 0.85 9.17 10.02
CA LEU A 374 0.98 10.33 10.90
C LEU A 374 0.79 9.99 12.38
N LEU A 375 -0.10 9.04 12.70
CA LEU A 375 -0.33 8.59 14.08
C LEU A 375 0.71 7.56 14.55
N GLN A 376 1.37 6.86 13.63
CA GLN A 376 2.44 5.90 13.91
C GLN A 376 3.78 6.59 14.24
N THR A 377 4.07 7.72 13.60
CA THR A 377 5.37 8.39 13.66
C THR A 377 5.40 9.51 14.69
N TYR A 378 6.54 9.66 15.38
CA TYR A 378 6.80 10.78 16.28
C TYR A 378 7.84 11.73 15.70
N VAL A 379 7.41 12.94 15.34
CA VAL A 379 8.27 13.99 14.79
C VAL A 379 7.93 15.33 15.43
N ASN A 380 8.98 16.09 15.78
CA ASN A 380 8.86 17.47 16.25
C ASN A 380 9.38 18.45 15.19
N PHE A 381 8.62 19.51 14.95
CA PHE A 381 8.97 20.63 14.08
C PHE A 381 9.59 21.77 14.87
N ASN A 382 10.51 22.49 14.22
CA ASN A 382 11.11 23.68 14.79
C ASN A 382 10.22 24.90 14.48
N PHE A 383 9.52 25.41 15.49
CA PHE A 383 8.83 26.69 15.42
C PHE A 383 9.56 27.68 16.34
N PHE A 384 10.32 28.62 15.76
CA PHE A 384 11.06 29.64 16.50
C PHE A 384 11.93 29.07 17.64
N GLN A 385 12.72 28.02 17.35
CA GLN A 385 13.55 27.26 18.31
C GLN A 385 12.78 26.41 19.33
N HIS A 386 11.44 26.36 19.26
CA HIS A 386 10.62 25.49 20.09
C HIS A 386 10.16 24.23 19.33
N PRO A 387 10.32 23.03 19.91
CA PRO A 387 9.86 21.79 19.30
C PRO A 387 8.35 21.60 19.48
N VAL A 388 7.58 21.65 18.39
CA VAL A 388 6.13 21.37 18.38
C VAL A 388 5.89 20.02 17.71
N SER A 389 5.08 19.15 18.34
CA SER A 389 4.84 17.80 17.83
C SER A 389 4.03 17.84 16.54
N LEU A 390 4.13 16.80 15.71
CA LEU A 390 3.42 16.68 14.44
C LEU A 390 1.90 16.82 14.57
N LEU A 391 1.28 16.19 15.57
CA LEU A 391 -0.18 16.18 15.72
C LEU A 391 -0.80 17.58 15.94
N PRO A 392 -0.31 18.43 16.87
CA PRO A 392 -0.78 19.81 16.98
C PRO A 392 -0.61 20.65 15.70
N VAL A 393 0.53 20.51 15.01
CA VAL A 393 0.79 21.20 13.74
C VAL A 393 -0.26 20.79 12.71
N TYR A 394 -0.52 19.49 12.62
CA TYR A 394 -1.52 18.91 11.73
C TYR A 394 -2.94 19.39 12.03
N LEU A 395 -3.36 19.41 13.30
CA LEU A 395 -4.66 19.95 13.69
C LEU A 395 -4.78 21.45 13.37
N GLY A 396 -3.71 22.20 13.62
CA GLY A 396 -3.63 23.62 13.27
C GLY A 396 -3.76 23.88 11.77
N THR A 397 -3.13 23.06 10.92
CA THR A 397 -3.25 23.20 9.46
C THR A 397 -4.65 22.85 8.96
N LEU A 398 -5.27 21.78 9.48
CA LEU A 398 -6.66 21.44 9.14
C LEU A 398 -7.63 22.57 9.53
N LEU A 399 -7.48 23.12 10.74
CA LEU A 399 -8.32 24.23 11.21
C LEU A 399 -8.14 25.48 10.34
N LEU A 400 -6.89 25.84 10.02
CA LEU A 400 -6.58 26.97 9.16
C LEU A 400 -7.18 26.79 7.75
N LEU A 401 -7.08 25.59 7.18
CA LEU A 401 -7.66 25.28 5.86
C LEU A 401 -9.19 25.38 5.86
N LEU A 402 -9.87 24.87 6.91
CA LEU A 402 -11.32 25.00 7.07
C LEU A 402 -11.75 26.47 7.13
N ILE A 403 -11.06 27.29 7.93
CA ILE A 403 -11.37 28.72 8.06
C ILE A 403 -11.10 29.43 6.72
N ALA A 404 -9.93 29.21 6.11
CA ALA A 404 -9.56 29.84 4.85
C ALA A 404 -10.54 29.49 3.71
N LEU A 405 -10.92 28.22 3.57
CA LEU A 405 -11.89 27.80 2.56
C LEU A 405 -13.27 28.36 2.83
N SER A 406 -13.73 28.39 4.09
CA SER A 406 -15.02 29.00 4.42
C SER A 406 -15.06 30.50 4.08
N ALA A 407 -13.97 31.23 4.35
CA ALA A 407 -13.82 32.63 3.97
C ALA A 407 -13.82 32.80 2.43
N VAL A 408 -13.08 31.96 1.70
CA VAL A 408 -13.07 31.96 0.23
C VAL A 408 -14.48 31.72 -0.32
N LEU A 409 -15.22 30.73 0.20
CA LEU A 409 -16.60 30.46 -0.21
C LEU A 409 -17.50 31.68 0.00
N HIS A 410 -17.40 32.35 1.15
CA HIS A 410 -18.16 33.57 1.43
C HIS A 410 -17.82 34.72 0.48
N ILE A 411 -16.54 34.93 0.18
CA ILE A 411 -16.09 35.95 -0.78
C ILE A 411 -16.64 35.63 -2.17
N LEU A 412 -16.59 34.37 -2.61
CA LEU A 412 -17.02 33.95 -3.94
C LEU A 412 -18.53 34.06 -4.14
N VAL A 413 -19.33 33.74 -3.12
CA VAL A 413 -20.80 33.84 -3.18
C VAL A 413 -21.28 35.29 -3.24
N ASN A 414 -20.60 36.20 -2.56
CA ASN A 414 -20.98 37.62 -2.51
C ASN A 414 -20.42 38.44 -3.67
N ARG A 415 -19.53 37.89 -4.50
CA ARG A 415 -19.06 38.55 -5.73
C ARG A 415 -20.18 38.56 -6.77
N PRO A 416 -20.36 39.65 -7.53
CA PRO A 416 -21.28 39.64 -8.67
C PRO A 416 -20.86 38.51 -9.61
N LEU A 417 -21.82 37.69 -10.06
CA LEU A 417 -21.63 36.52 -10.92
C LEU A 417 -20.89 36.92 -12.22
N ARG A 418 -19.56 37.03 -12.17
CA ARG A 418 -18.74 37.26 -13.35
C ARG A 418 -18.47 35.90 -13.98
N VAL A 419 -18.99 35.71 -15.18
CA VAL A 419 -18.77 34.49 -15.97
C VAL A 419 -17.28 34.41 -16.31
N ARG A 420 -16.52 33.64 -15.53
CA ARG A 420 -15.14 33.27 -15.87
C ARG A 420 -15.18 31.97 -16.67
N SER A 421 -15.06 32.10 -17.99
CA SER A 421 -14.67 30.98 -18.83
C SER A 421 -13.16 30.74 -18.68
N LEU A 422 -12.66 29.58 -19.13
CA LEU A 422 -11.22 29.30 -19.15
C LEU A 422 -10.43 30.41 -19.88
N PRO A 423 -9.14 30.60 -19.54
CA PRO A 423 -8.26 31.43 -20.33
C PRO A 423 -8.29 30.97 -21.80
N GLN A 424 -8.31 31.95 -22.72
CA GLN A 424 -8.43 31.78 -24.17
C GLN A 424 -7.58 30.65 -24.80
N PRO A 425 -6.35 30.30 -24.37
CA PRO A 425 -5.60 29.19 -24.98
C PRO A 425 -6.31 27.83 -24.91
N LEU A 426 -7.09 27.54 -23.85
CA LEU A 426 -7.84 26.27 -23.74
C LEU A 426 -9.17 26.30 -24.50
N GLN A 427 -9.71 27.49 -24.78
CA GLN A 427 -10.84 27.64 -25.71
C GLN A 427 -10.40 27.47 -27.18
N LYS A 428 -9.14 27.80 -27.51
CA LYS A 428 -8.54 27.53 -28.82
C LYS A 428 -8.30 26.03 -29.09
N LEU A 429 -8.55 25.12 -28.15
CA LEU A 429 -8.68 23.69 -28.44
C LEU A 429 -10.05 23.31 -29.03
N GLN A 430 -10.97 24.26 -29.19
CA GLN A 430 -12.26 24.08 -29.89
C GLN A 430 -12.13 24.01 -31.42
N PHE A 431 -10.91 24.15 -31.99
CA PHE A 431 -10.67 24.08 -33.44
C PHE A 431 -10.83 22.67 -34.05
N LEU A 432 -11.19 21.65 -33.26
CA LEU A 432 -11.48 20.28 -33.73
C LEU A 432 -12.98 20.03 -33.96
N HIS A 433 -13.74 21.04 -34.40
CA HIS A 433 -15.09 20.81 -34.90
C HIS A 433 -15.01 20.08 -36.24
N LEU A 434 -15.19 18.75 -36.23
CA LEU A 434 -15.36 17.96 -37.45
C LEU A 434 -16.61 18.44 -38.23
N PRO A 435 -16.62 18.30 -39.57
CA PRO A 435 -17.79 18.62 -40.38
C PRO A 435 -19.01 17.81 -39.93
N VAL A 436 -20.18 18.46 -39.94
CA VAL A 436 -21.46 17.86 -39.52
C VAL A 436 -21.80 16.68 -40.42
N SER A 437 -21.70 15.47 -39.88
CA SER A 437 -22.13 14.25 -40.57
C SER A 437 -23.65 14.10 -40.49
N ARG A 438 -24.28 13.68 -41.61
CA ARG A 438 -25.74 13.52 -41.72
C ARG A 438 -26.28 12.24 -41.07
N LYS A 439 -25.42 11.34 -40.57
CA LYS A 439 -25.85 10.08 -39.95
C LYS A 439 -26.04 10.25 -38.45
N LEU A 440 -27.25 9.94 -37.96
CA LEU A 440 -27.67 10.10 -36.55
C LEU A 440 -26.70 9.41 -35.57
N TRP A 441 -26.25 8.19 -35.91
CA TRP A 441 -25.32 7.42 -35.08
C TRP A 441 -23.95 8.09 -34.93
N LEU A 442 -23.37 8.62 -36.01
CA LEU A 442 -22.10 9.37 -35.95
C LEU A 442 -22.23 10.64 -35.11
N GLN A 443 -23.40 11.28 -35.13
CA GLN A 443 -23.65 12.51 -34.39
C GLN A 443 -23.84 12.25 -32.89
N GLU A 444 -24.51 11.17 -32.51
CA GLU A 444 -24.59 10.74 -31.10
C GLU A 444 -23.24 10.25 -30.56
N CYS A 445 -22.48 9.49 -31.35
CA CYS A 445 -21.10 9.12 -30.99
C CYS A 445 -20.21 10.36 -30.82
N TYR A 446 -20.32 11.35 -31.71
CA TYR A 446 -19.60 12.62 -31.58
C TYR A 446 -19.99 13.39 -30.31
N LYS A 447 -21.30 13.44 -30.00
CA LYS A 447 -21.80 14.10 -28.79
C LYS A 447 -21.27 13.40 -27.53
N PHE A 448 -21.26 12.08 -27.53
CA PHE A 448 -20.73 11.29 -26.43
C PHE A 448 -19.21 11.47 -26.29
N PHE A 449 -18.43 11.30 -27.35
CA PHE A 449 -16.97 11.36 -27.29
C PHE A 449 -16.42 12.77 -27.08
N TRP A 450 -16.85 13.75 -27.89
CA TRP A 450 -16.26 15.09 -27.94
C TRP A 450 -17.01 16.11 -27.08
N VAL A 451 -18.34 16.14 -27.14
CA VAL A 451 -19.13 17.13 -26.37
C VAL A 451 -19.13 16.79 -24.87
N GLN A 452 -19.28 15.51 -24.51
CA GLN A 452 -19.17 15.05 -23.12
C GLN A 452 -17.72 14.76 -22.69
N LYS A 453 -16.74 14.93 -23.59
CA LYS A 453 -15.29 14.82 -23.36
C LYS A 453 -14.85 13.44 -22.85
N ILE A 454 -15.56 12.40 -23.23
CA ILE A 454 -15.27 11.01 -22.87
C ILE A 454 -13.92 10.55 -23.45
N TRP A 455 -13.45 11.18 -24.54
CA TRP A 455 -12.10 10.92 -25.06
C TRP A 455 -10.99 11.12 -24.00
N ILE A 456 -11.17 12.01 -23.02
CA ILE A 456 -10.21 12.21 -21.92
C ILE A 456 -10.16 10.96 -21.04
N ILE A 457 -11.32 10.36 -20.74
CA ILE A 457 -11.42 9.12 -19.98
C ILE A 457 -10.76 7.99 -20.78
N CYS A 458 -11.03 7.89 -22.09
CA CYS A 458 -10.36 6.91 -22.95
C CYS A 458 -8.85 7.10 -23.00
N LEU A 459 -8.34 8.33 -22.99
CA LEU A 459 -6.91 8.63 -22.97
C LEU A 459 -6.29 8.24 -21.63
N VAL A 460 -6.96 8.51 -20.51
CA VAL A 460 -6.54 8.05 -19.17
C VAL A 460 -6.54 6.52 -19.10
N PHE A 461 -7.58 5.86 -19.60
CA PHE A 461 -7.64 4.40 -19.65
C PHE A 461 -6.58 3.80 -20.57
N ALA A 462 -6.34 4.39 -21.75
CA ALA A 462 -5.26 3.97 -22.64
C ALA A 462 -3.88 4.18 -22.00
N GLY A 463 -3.69 5.28 -21.27
CA GLY A 463 -2.48 5.54 -20.48
C GLY A 463 -2.31 4.53 -19.34
N LEU A 464 -3.36 4.24 -18.59
CA LEU A 464 -3.37 3.20 -17.54
C LEU A 464 -3.14 1.81 -18.14
N GLN A 465 -3.69 1.52 -19.31
CA GLN A 465 -3.51 0.24 -19.99
C GLN A 465 -2.10 0.11 -20.56
N LEU A 466 -1.51 1.17 -21.10
CA LEU A 466 -0.11 1.21 -21.53
C LEU A 466 0.85 1.11 -20.35
N TYR A 467 0.54 1.78 -19.24
CA TYR A 467 1.29 1.71 -17.99
C TYR A 467 1.18 0.30 -17.38
N SER A 468 -0.03 -0.25 -17.30
CA SER A 468 -0.27 -1.61 -16.85
C SER A 468 0.38 -2.61 -17.78
N TYR A 469 0.42 -2.38 -19.09
CA TYR A 469 1.08 -3.26 -20.05
C TYR A 469 2.61 -3.19 -19.93
N SER A 470 3.17 -2.01 -19.71
CA SER A 470 4.62 -1.84 -19.48
C SER A 470 5.06 -2.39 -18.13
N HIS A 471 4.17 -2.43 -17.14
CA HIS A 471 4.43 -2.97 -15.80
C HIS A 471 3.89 -4.40 -15.59
N THR A 472 3.13 -4.96 -16.53
CA THR A 472 2.87 -6.40 -16.55
C THR A 472 4.18 -7.09 -16.89
N GLN A 473 4.92 -7.46 -15.85
CA GLN A 473 5.80 -8.60 -15.91
C GLN A 473 4.92 -9.76 -16.37
N GLN A 474 5.02 -10.16 -17.64
CA GLN A 474 4.53 -11.48 -18.01
C GLN A 474 5.20 -12.41 -17.01
N TYR A 475 4.39 -13.09 -16.18
CA TYR A 475 4.89 -13.95 -15.13
C TYR A 475 5.72 -15.06 -15.78
N THR A 476 7.00 -14.78 -15.87
CA THR A 476 8.07 -15.66 -16.26
C THR A 476 8.64 -16.11 -14.94
N SER A 477 8.56 -17.41 -14.63
CA SER A 477 9.19 -17.93 -13.41
C SER A 477 10.67 -17.51 -13.40
N THR A 478 11.28 -17.38 -12.22
CA THR A 478 12.70 -16.98 -12.11
C THR A 478 13.59 -17.87 -12.98
N HIS A 479 13.27 -19.15 -13.05
CA HIS A 479 13.87 -20.15 -13.94
C HIS A 479 13.72 -19.78 -15.43
N GLU A 480 12.50 -19.53 -15.91
CA GLU A 480 12.21 -19.21 -17.31
C GLU A 480 12.89 -17.89 -17.74
N ARG A 481 13.04 -16.93 -16.83
CA ARG A 481 13.74 -15.65 -17.10
C ARG A 481 15.24 -15.87 -17.30
N LEU A 482 15.85 -16.69 -16.45
CA LEU A 482 17.27 -17.05 -16.55
C LEU A 482 17.55 -17.82 -17.84
N TRP A 483 16.70 -18.79 -18.15
CA TRP A 483 16.79 -19.57 -19.39
C TRP A 483 16.69 -18.70 -20.65
N ILE A 484 15.71 -17.78 -20.71
CA ILE A 484 15.58 -16.81 -21.82
C ILE A 484 16.84 -15.95 -21.96
N SER A 485 17.44 -15.54 -20.85
CA SER A 485 18.66 -14.71 -20.87
C SER A 485 19.86 -15.42 -21.49
N TYR A 486 19.98 -16.74 -21.29
CA TYR A 486 20.98 -17.56 -21.97
C TYR A 486 20.67 -17.69 -23.46
N LEU A 487 19.42 -18.00 -23.82
CA LEU A 487 19.04 -18.13 -25.23
C LEU A 487 19.12 -16.81 -26.02
N GLN A 488 18.88 -15.65 -25.41
CA GLN A 488 19.08 -14.36 -26.07
C GLN A 488 20.53 -14.16 -26.51
N LYS A 489 21.51 -14.67 -25.74
CA LYS A 489 22.93 -14.65 -26.13
C LYS A 489 23.26 -15.71 -27.18
N LEU A 490 22.55 -16.83 -27.18
CA LEU A 490 22.79 -17.97 -28.07
C LEU A 490 21.94 -17.96 -29.36
N GLN A 491 21.02 -17.00 -29.51
CA GLN A 491 20.05 -16.93 -30.62
C GLN A 491 20.68 -16.99 -32.01
N GLY A 492 20.09 -17.78 -32.93
CA GLY A 492 20.60 -17.99 -34.29
C GLY A 492 21.52 -19.22 -34.43
N PRO A 493 22.30 -19.33 -35.52
CA PRO A 493 23.12 -20.52 -35.80
C PRO A 493 24.25 -20.71 -34.78
N LEU A 494 24.69 -21.95 -34.60
CA LEU A 494 25.78 -22.31 -33.71
C LEU A 494 27.13 -21.80 -34.28
N THR A 495 27.80 -20.91 -33.54
CA THR A 495 29.11 -20.35 -33.90
C THR A 495 30.14 -20.67 -32.81
N ALA A 496 31.44 -20.65 -33.16
CA ALA A 496 32.52 -20.95 -32.23
C ALA A 496 32.51 -20.05 -30.97
N ASP A 497 32.12 -18.78 -31.11
CA ASP A 497 32.02 -17.83 -29.99
C ASP A 497 30.94 -18.25 -28.97
N LYS A 498 29.84 -18.85 -29.43
CA LYS A 498 28.76 -19.34 -28.56
C LYS A 498 29.17 -20.60 -27.80
N GLU A 499 29.92 -21.48 -28.45
CA GLU A 499 30.50 -22.65 -27.79
C GLU A 499 31.52 -22.23 -26.73
N ALA A 500 32.35 -21.23 -27.00
CA ALA A 500 33.28 -20.67 -26.03
C ALA A 500 32.55 -20.06 -24.81
N PHE A 501 31.42 -19.37 -25.03
CA PHE A 501 30.57 -18.88 -23.96
C PHE A 501 30.01 -20.02 -23.08
N LEU A 502 29.46 -21.07 -23.70
CA LEU A 502 28.95 -22.25 -22.96
C LEU A 502 30.04 -22.95 -22.15
N GLN A 503 31.24 -23.09 -22.71
CA GLN A 503 32.38 -23.68 -21.99
C GLN A 503 32.85 -22.81 -20.81
N LYS A 504 32.85 -21.49 -20.98
CA LYS A 504 33.18 -20.55 -19.90
C LYS A 504 32.18 -20.64 -18.77
N GLU A 505 30.90 -20.67 -19.09
CA GLU A 505 29.82 -20.76 -18.10
C GLU A 505 29.83 -22.11 -17.38
N LYS A 506 30.12 -23.21 -18.10
CA LYS A 506 30.32 -24.53 -17.51
C LYS A 506 31.46 -24.55 -16.48
N LYS A 507 32.62 -24.00 -16.84
CA LYS A 507 33.77 -23.87 -15.92
C LYS A 507 33.46 -22.99 -14.72
N TYR A 508 32.61 -21.99 -14.88
CA TYR A 508 32.18 -21.13 -13.79
C TYR A 508 31.35 -21.89 -12.75
N TYR A 509 30.36 -22.69 -13.17
CA TYR A 509 29.58 -23.53 -12.26
C TYR A 509 30.42 -24.65 -11.63
N GLU A 510 31.33 -25.28 -12.39
CA GLU A 510 32.29 -26.24 -11.85
C GLU A 510 33.15 -25.62 -10.73
N GLY A 511 33.67 -24.40 -10.94
CA GLY A 511 34.41 -23.67 -9.91
C GLY A 511 33.59 -23.28 -8.68
N LEU A 512 32.29 -23.06 -8.82
CA LEU A 512 31.39 -22.82 -7.67
C LEU A 512 31.16 -24.10 -6.85
N HIS A 513 31.01 -25.25 -7.51
CA HIS A 513 30.94 -26.55 -6.84
C HIS A 513 32.25 -26.88 -6.11
N GLU A 514 33.40 -26.53 -6.69
CA GLU A 514 34.70 -26.65 -6.02
C GLU A 514 34.80 -25.74 -4.78
N GLN A 515 34.33 -24.49 -4.86
CA GLN A 515 34.30 -23.58 -3.72
C GLN A 515 33.35 -24.05 -2.62
N GLU A 516 32.18 -24.57 -2.98
CA GLU A 516 31.25 -25.19 -2.03
C GLU A 516 31.94 -26.36 -1.31
N ALA A 517 32.60 -27.26 -2.05
CA ALA A 517 33.34 -28.38 -1.48
C ALA A 517 34.47 -27.93 -0.53
N GLN A 518 35.20 -26.87 -0.88
CA GLN A 518 36.26 -26.30 -0.04
C GLN A 518 35.72 -25.67 1.25
N LEU A 519 34.61 -24.91 1.17
CA LEU A 519 33.99 -24.32 2.35
C LEU A 519 33.44 -25.39 3.29
N LEU A 520 32.91 -26.47 2.74
CA LEU A 520 32.46 -27.63 3.50
C LEU A 520 33.61 -28.37 4.19
N GLN A 521 34.76 -28.54 3.52
CA GLN A 521 35.96 -29.08 4.14
C GLN A 521 36.45 -28.21 5.30
N ARG A 522 36.52 -26.89 5.12
CA ARG A 522 36.94 -25.95 6.17
C ARG A 522 35.98 -25.91 7.37
N LEU A 523 34.69 -26.13 7.13
CA LEU A 523 33.70 -26.27 8.18
C LEU A 523 33.93 -27.57 8.97
N HIS A 524 34.17 -28.68 8.28
CA HIS A 524 34.46 -29.98 8.90
C HIS A 524 35.79 -29.96 9.70
N GLU A 525 36.80 -29.26 9.20
CA GLU A 525 38.08 -29.03 9.89
C GLU A 525 37.98 -28.04 11.07
N LYS A 526 36.80 -27.43 11.29
CA LYS A 526 36.50 -26.40 12.31
C LYS A 526 37.27 -25.09 12.14
N ASP A 527 37.79 -24.82 10.95
CA ASP A 527 38.49 -23.57 10.61
C ASP A 527 37.55 -22.36 10.50
N ILE A 528 36.27 -22.61 10.22
CA ILE A 528 35.23 -21.59 10.12
C ILE A 528 34.02 -21.98 10.96
N SER A 529 33.36 -21.00 11.58
CA SER A 529 32.13 -21.27 12.33
C SER A 529 30.94 -21.49 11.39
N MET A 530 29.90 -22.19 11.85
CA MET A 530 28.71 -22.43 11.03
C MET A 530 28.00 -21.13 10.59
N GLU A 531 28.06 -20.08 11.41
CA GLU A 531 27.56 -18.75 11.02
C GLU A 531 28.37 -18.13 9.88
N GLN A 532 29.70 -18.28 9.92
CA GLN A 532 30.57 -17.82 8.84
C GLN A 532 30.38 -18.65 7.57
N TYR A 533 30.23 -19.97 7.71
CA TYR A 533 29.89 -20.85 6.60
C TYR A 533 28.56 -20.45 5.96
N ARG A 534 27.50 -20.19 6.74
CA ARG A 534 26.21 -19.71 6.21
C ARG A 534 26.38 -18.42 5.41
N ARG A 535 27.07 -17.42 5.96
CA ARG A 535 27.31 -16.14 5.26
C ARG A 535 28.10 -16.30 3.96
N LEU A 536 29.07 -17.22 3.93
CA LEU A 536 29.91 -17.47 2.75
C LEU A 536 29.20 -18.36 1.72
N MET A 537 28.35 -19.29 2.18
CA MET A 537 27.65 -20.26 1.35
C MET A 537 26.35 -19.72 0.76
N GLU A 538 25.66 -18.82 1.45
CA GLU A 538 24.43 -18.18 0.98
C GLU A 538 24.55 -17.59 -0.44
N PRO A 539 25.58 -16.78 -0.79
CA PRO A 539 25.73 -16.28 -2.15
C PRO A 539 26.02 -17.39 -3.16
N ILE A 540 26.76 -18.44 -2.79
CA ILE A 540 27.10 -19.57 -3.67
C ILE A 540 25.85 -20.41 -3.95
N SER A 541 25.10 -20.78 -2.91
CA SER A 541 23.85 -21.53 -3.02
C SER A 541 22.81 -20.80 -3.87
N ASN A 542 22.70 -19.47 -3.73
CA ASN A 542 21.79 -18.65 -4.53
C ASN A 542 22.16 -18.60 -6.02
N VAL A 543 23.44 -18.79 -6.36
CA VAL A 543 23.89 -18.90 -7.76
C VAL A 543 23.73 -20.32 -8.28
N LEU A 544 24.05 -21.35 -7.48
CA LEU A 544 23.88 -22.76 -7.85
C LEU A 544 22.40 -23.13 -8.10
N GLN A 545 21.45 -22.51 -7.39
CA GLN A 545 20.02 -22.65 -7.70
C GLN A 545 19.65 -22.24 -9.13
N LYS A 546 20.49 -21.44 -9.80
CA LYS A 546 20.29 -20.99 -11.19
C LYS A 546 20.88 -21.96 -12.22
N GLU A 547 21.68 -22.94 -11.78
CA GLU A 547 22.36 -23.90 -12.63
C GLU A 547 21.37 -24.80 -13.38
N GLU A 548 20.22 -25.13 -12.79
CA GLU A 548 19.18 -25.95 -13.42
C GLU A 548 18.77 -25.41 -14.80
N ALA A 549 18.58 -24.09 -14.90
CA ALA A 549 18.27 -23.43 -16.17
C ALA A 549 19.43 -23.52 -17.18
N PHE A 550 20.67 -23.51 -16.72
CA PHE A 550 21.85 -23.67 -17.57
C PHE A 550 22.02 -25.13 -18.04
N GLN A 551 21.71 -26.12 -17.20
CA GLN A 551 21.74 -27.54 -17.57
C GLN A 551 20.73 -27.84 -18.67
N GLU A 552 19.52 -27.25 -18.64
CA GLU A 552 18.57 -27.34 -19.74
C GLU A 552 19.10 -26.72 -21.05
N VAL A 553 19.80 -25.58 -20.96
CA VAL A 553 20.45 -24.96 -22.13
C VAL A 553 21.55 -25.85 -22.70
N LEU A 554 22.32 -26.56 -21.85
CA LEU A 554 23.31 -27.54 -22.28
C LEU A 554 22.66 -28.75 -22.98
N GLN A 555 21.47 -29.18 -22.52
CA GLN A 555 20.69 -30.22 -23.19
C GLN A 555 20.22 -29.76 -24.59
N GLU A 556 19.73 -28.53 -24.72
CA GLU A 556 19.37 -27.96 -26.03
C GLU A 556 20.60 -27.80 -26.95
N TYR A 557 21.74 -27.38 -26.40
CA TYR A 557 23.00 -27.32 -27.14
C TYR A 557 23.40 -28.71 -27.67
N ALA A 558 23.31 -29.75 -26.84
CA ALA A 558 23.59 -31.12 -27.26
C ALA A 558 22.66 -31.59 -28.39
N TYR A 559 21.39 -31.18 -28.35
CA TYR A 559 20.40 -31.46 -29.39
C TYR A 559 20.66 -30.70 -30.71
N ILE A 560 21.10 -29.44 -30.64
CA ILE A 560 21.42 -28.61 -31.81
C ILE A 560 22.73 -29.08 -32.47
N LYS A 561 23.71 -29.52 -31.67
CA LYS A 561 24.99 -30.05 -32.18
C LYS A 561 24.83 -31.28 -33.09
N GLN A 562 23.74 -32.03 -32.95
CA GLN A 562 23.47 -33.22 -33.76
C GLN A 562 23.11 -32.91 -35.22
N ASP A 563 22.63 -31.70 -35.52
CA ASP A 563 22.14 -31.34 -36.86
C ASP A 563 22.40 -29.85 -37.14
N PRO A 564 23.26 -29.53 -38.13
CA PRO A 564 23.68 -28.15 -38.43
C PRO A 564 22.55 -27.26 -38.96
N SER A 565 21.39 -27.82 -39.32
CA SER A 565 20.20 -27.05 -39.71
C SER A 565 19.42 -26.46 -38.52
N ARG A 566 19.72 -26.90 -37.29
CA ARG A 566 19.02 -26.48 -36.06
C ARG A 566 19.61 -25.19 -35.49
N GLN A 567 18.76 -24.41 -34.84
CA GLN A 567 19.12 -23.13 -34.23
C GLN A 567 18.49 -23.00 -32.84
N PHE A 568 19.09 -22.18 -31.98
CA PHE A 568 18.48 -21.84 -30.70
C PHE A 568 17.24 -20.97 -30.92
N VAL A 569 16.10 -21.40 -30.36
CA VAL A 569 14.82 -20.72 -30.47
C VAL A 569 14.17 -20.65 -29.11
N ILE A 570 13.55 -19.51 -28.77
CA ILE A 570 12.82 -19.34 -27.51
C ILE A 570 11.42 -19.97 -27.63
N PRO A 571 11.12 -21.10 -26.96
CA PRO A 571 9.93 -21.89 -27.20
C PRO A 571 8.74 -21.44 -26.34
N PHE A 572 8.96 -20.66 -25.28
CA PHE A 572 7.93 -20.33 -24.30
C PHE A 572 6.80 -19.46 -24.86
N GLY A 573 7.14 -18.48 -25.72
CA GLY A 573 6.15 -17.66 -26.41
C GLY A 573 5.26 -18.51 -27.31
N TYR A 574 5.86 -19.41 -28.10
CA TYR A 574 5.15 -20.31 -28.99
C TYR A 574 4.33 -21.37 -28.23
N ARG A 575 4.89 -22.00 -27.20
CA ARG A 575 4.19 -22.98 -26.33
C ARG A 575 2.98 -22.36 -25.63
N ARG A 576 3.11 -21.16 -25.07
CA ARG A 576 1.98 -20.50 -24.40
C ARG A 576 0.92 -20.04 -25.40
N GLN A 577 1.32 -19.62 -26.59
CA GLN A 577 0.40 -19.11 -27.60
C GLN A 577 -0.38 -20.20 -28.34
N PHE A 578 0.23 -21.37 -28.57
CA PHE A 578 -0.39 -22.48 -29.32
C PHE A 578 -0.84 -23.65 -28.43
N PHE A 579 -0.05 -24.04 -27.42
CA PHE A 579 -0.30 -25.28 -26.66
C PHE A 579 -1.05 -25.04 -25.34
N HIS A 580 -0.86 -23.89 -24.69
CA HIS A 580 -1.56 -23.58 -23.43
C HIS A 580 -2.91 -22.87 -23.64
N ARG A 581 -3.08 -22.18 -24.78
CA ARG A 581 -4.28 -21.38 -25.11
C ARG A 581 -5.44 -22.15 -25.74
N MET A 582 -5.25 -23.40 -26.17
CA MET A 582 -6.34 -24.19 -26.77
C MET A 582 -7.44 -24.56 -25.75
N TYR A 583 -7.14 -24.56 -24.44
CA TYR A 583 -8.13 -24.79 -23.38
C TYR A 583 -8.65 -23.50 -22.71
N GLY A 584 -8.02 -22.34 -22.93
CA GLY A 584 -8.37 -21.08 -22.26
C GLY A 584 -9.41 -20.23 -23.00
N TYR A 585 -9.40 -20.22 -24.34
CA TYR A 585 -10.26 -19.33 -25.13
C TYR A 585 -11.72 -19.77 -25.21
N CYS A 586 -12.04 -21.05 -24.99
CA CYS A 586 -13.45 -21.48 -24.90
C CYS A 586 -14.14 -21.03 -23.60
N ARG A 587 -13.39 -20.61 -22.57
CA ARG A 587 -13.98 -20.21 -21.28
C ARG A 587 -14.19 -18.70 -21.15
N SER A 588 -13.39 -17.87 -21.81
CA SER A 588 -13.52 -16.40 -21.75
C SER A 588 -14.57 -15.83 -22.68
N LEU A 589 -14.99 -16.56 -23.72
CA LEU A 589 -16.09 -16.15 -24.61
C LEU A 589 -17.49 -16.48 -24.08
N PHE A 590 -17.60 -17.28 -23.01
CA PHE A 590 -18.89 -17.62 -22.38
C PHE A 590 -19.24 -16.77 -21.12
N TYR A 591 -18.36 -15.86 -20.68
CA TYR A 591 -18.63 -14.94 -19.56
C TYR A 591 -18.97 -13.51 -19.98
N CYS A 592 -19.17 -13.27 -21.28
CA CYS A 592 -19.77 -12.05 -21.80
C CYS A 592 -21.03 -12.39 -22.61
N PHE A 593 -22.04 -12.93 -21.93
CA PHE A 593 -23.46 -12.74 -22.23
C PHE A 593 -24.24 -12.66 -20.93
#